data_AF-A0A1V5XVP7-F1
#
_entry.id   AF-A0A1V5XVP7-F1
#
_cell.length_a   1.000
_cell.length_b   1.000
_cell.length_c   1.000
_cell.angle_alpha   90.00
_cell.angle_beta   90.00
_cell.angle_gamma   90.00
#
_symmetry.space_group_name_H-M   'P 1'
#
loop_
_entity.id
_entity.type
_entity.pdbx_description
1 polymer ?
#
loop_
_entity_poly.entity_id
_entity_poly.type
_entity_poly.pdbx_seq_one_letter_code
_entity_poly.pdbx_strand_id
1 'polypeptide(L)'
;MPTRNFRPDWRALYHFLRDPKADWKPKFFLVLVVLYLIWPLDLVPDLAPVLGWLDDVGFTALALTYLIYASKKYLAKPENQKLIQIENNQDEV
;
A
#
# COMPACT_ATOMS: atom_id res chain seq x y z
N MET A 1 14.41 -0.86 22.71
CA MET A 1 13.88 0.22 21.83
C MET A 1 13.43 -0.42 20.54
N PRO A 2 12.21 -0.18 20.01
CA PRO A 2 11.87 -0.65 18.68
C PRO A 2 12.80 0.08 17.70
N THR A 3 13.70 -0.65 17.06
CA THR A 3 14.54 -0.09 16.01
C THR A 3 13.61 0.35 14.90
N ARG A 4 13.50 1.67 14.72
CA ARG A 4 12.67 2.30 13.70
C ARG A 4 13.34 2.10 12.33
N ASN A 5 13.42 0.84 11.88
CA ASN A 5 13.83 0.53 10.53
C ASN A 5 12.78 1.12 9.60
N PHE A 6 13.16 2.18 8.89
CA PHE A 6 12.35 2.83 7.86
C PHE A 6 12.31 1.99 6.57
N ARG A 7 12.53 0.68 6.68
CA ARG A 7 12.38 -0.24 5.57
C ARG A 7 10.89 -0.55 5.48
N PRO A 8 10.20 -0.18 4.39
CA PRO A 8 8.83 -0.62 4.19
C PRO A 8 8.83 -2.14 4.25
N ASP A 9 8.14 -2.66 5.25
CA ASP A 9 8.08 -4.10 5.50
C ASP A 9 7.13 -4.70 4.47
N TRP A 10 7.68 -5.14 3.34
CA TRP A 10 6.91 -5.68 2.21
C TRP A 10 6.09 -6.90 2.63
N ARG A 11 6.55 -7.62 3.67
CA ARG A 11 5.84 -8.75 4.29
C ARG A 11 4.58 -8.30 5.02
N ALA A 12 4.68 -7.21 5.78
CA ALA A 12 3.52 -6.60 6.42
C ALA A 12 2.45 -6.19 5.40
N LEU A 13 2.89 -5.63 4.29
CA LEU A 13 2.01 -5.26 3.19
C LEU A 13 1.37 -6.49 2.55
N TYR A 14 2.15 -7.55 2.35
CA TYR A 14 1.65 -8.82 1.82
C TYR A 14 0.56 -9.43 2.70
N HIS A 15 0.80 -9.55 4.02
CA HIS A 15 -0.19 -10.03 4.97
C HIS A 15 -1.43 -9.14 5.01
N PHE A 16 -1.28 -7.81 5.00
CA PHE A 16 -2.39 -6.87 4.93
C PHE A 16 -3.24 -7.03 3.67
N LEU A 17 -2.61 -7.17 2.50
CA LEU A 17 -3.31 -7.34 1.22
C LEU A 17 -4.05 -8.68 1.16
N ARG A 18 -3.47 -9.73 1.72
CA ARG A 18 -4.02 -11.10 1.69
C ARG A 18 -5.08 -11.36 2.77
N ASP A 19 -5.08 -10.60 3.86
CA ASP A 19 -6.04 -10.80 4.95
C ASP A 19 -7.43 -10.19 4.62
N PRO A 20 -8.51 -11.00 4.56
CA PRO A 20 -9.87 -10.50 4.28
C PRO A 20 -10.49 -9.67 5.42
N LYS A 21 -9.94 -9.72 6.64
CA LYS A 21 -10.36 -8.90 7.79
C LYS A 21 -9.68 -7.53 7.81
N ALA A 22 -8.69 -7.31 6.95
CA ALA A 22 -8.07 -5.99 6.78
C ALA A 22 -9.05 -4.99 6.14
N ASP A 23 -8.86 -3.70 6.41
CA ASP A 23 -9.70 -2.64 5.84
C ASP A 23 -9.66 -2.72 4.30
N TRP A 24 -10.83 -2.70 3.67
CA TRP A 24 -10.96 -2.88 2.22
C TRP A 24 -10.70 -1.58 1.45
N LYS A 25 -10.85 -0.42 2.11
CA LYS A 25 -10.68 0.89 1.48
C LYS A 25 -9.28 1.08 0.85
N PRO A 26 -8.17 0.75 1.53
CA PRO A 26 -6.84 0.88 0.93
C PRO A 26 -6.62 -0.07 -0.25
N LYS A 27 -7.22 -1.27 -0.20
CA LYS A 27 -7.18 -2.22 -1.32
C LYS A 27 -7.97 -1.70 -2.51
N PHE A 28 -9.12 -1.08 -2.27
CA PHE A 28 -9.93 -0.46 -3.30
C PHE A 28 -9.20 0.70 -3.99
N PHE A 29 -8.52 1.57 -3.23
CA PHE A 29 -7.68 2.62 -3.82
C PHE A 29 -6.54 2.05 -4.66
N LEU A 30 -5.89 0.97 -4.21
CA LEU A 30 -4.86 0.30 -5.00
C LEU A 30 -5.42 -0.24 -6.33
N VAL A 31 -6.60 -0.86 -6.29
CA VAL A 31 -7.30 -1.31 -7.52
C VAL A 31 -7.66 -0.11 -8.39
N LEU A 32 -8.09 1.02 -7.83
CA LEU A 32 -8.40 2.22 -8.58
C LEU A 32 -7.17 2.77 -9.30
N VAL A 33 -6.01 2.81 -8.63
CA VAL A 33 -4.73 3.22 -9.23
C VAL A 33 -4.33 2.25 -10.35
N VAL A 34 -4.43 0.94 -10.10
CA VAL A 34 -4.09 -0.07 -11.12
C VAL A 34 -5.06 0.01 -12.31
N LEU A 35 -6.35 0.19 -12.07
CA LEU A 35 -7.35 0.35 -13.10
C LEU A 35 -7.13 1.65 -13.89
N TYR A 36 -6.72 2.72 -13.23
CA TYR A 36 -6.33 3.97 -13.86
C TYR A 36 -5.08 3.80 -14.75
N LEU A 37 -4.09 3.03 -14.30
CA LEU A 37 -2.89 2.72 -15.10
C LEU A 37 -3.16 1.77 -16.28
N ILE A 38 -4.10 0.82 -16.14
CA ILE A 38 -4.44 -0.17 -17.17
C ILE A 38 -5.49 0.37 -18.14
N TRP A 39 -6.38 1.26 -17.69
CA TRP A 39 -7.35 1.92 -18.56
C TRP A 39 -6.61 2.94 -19.42
N PRO A 40 -6.53 2.75 -20.74
CA PRO A 40 -5.91 3.72 -21.62
C PRO A 40 -6.82 4.96 -21.68
N LEU A 41 -6.57 5.97 -20.83
CA LEU A 41 -7.14 7.33 -20.95
C LEU A 41 -6.40 8.15 -22.01
N ASP A 42 -6.11 7.46 -23.11
CA ASP A 42 -5.82 7.92 -24.45
C ASP A 42 -7.13 8.35 -25.16
N LEU A 43 -7.91 9.22 -24.50
CA LEU A 43 -9.18 9.75 -25.03
C LEU A 43 -9.36 11.27 -24.90
N VAL A 44 -8.39 11.97 -24.30
CA VAL A 44 -8.30 13.44 -24.41
C VAL A 44 -6.94 13.77 -25.02
N PRO A 45 -6.83 13.77 -26.36
CA PRO A 45 -5.71 14.40 -27.02
C PRO A 45 -5.73 15.90 -26.67
N ASP A 46 -4.59 16.40 -26.23
CA ASP A 46 -4.13 17.79 -26.40
C ASP A 46 -4.31 18.86 -25.29
N LEU A 47 -4.67 18.57 -24.02
CA LEU A 47 -4.74 19.64 -22.98
C LEU A 47 -4.11 19.40 -21.59
N ALA A 48 -3.70 18.19 -21.21
CA ALA A 48 -3.27 17.91 -19.82
C ALA A 48 -1.82 17.41 -19.58
N PRO A 49 -0.80 17.62 -20.44
CA PRO A 49 0.54 17.10 -20.14
C PRO A 49 1.18 17.66 -18.86
N VAL A 50 0.67 18.76 -18.28
CA VAL A 50 1.16 19.31 -17.00
C VAL A 50 0.22 19.00 -15.82
N LEU A 51 -1.09 18.96 -16.06
CA LEU A 51 -2.10 18.69 -15.00
C LEU A 51 -2.23 17.20 -14.69
N GLY A 52 -2.07 16.31 -15.69
CA GLY A 52 -2.17 14.86 -15.49
C GLY A 52 -1.05 14.28 -14.62
N TRP A 53 0.14 14.89 -14.62
CA TRP A 53 1.27 14.40 -13.82
C TRP A 53 1.11 14.70 -12.34
N LEU A 54 0.53 15.86 -12.02
CA LEU A 54 0.26 16.26 -10.64
C LEU A 54 -0.85 15.39 -10.03
N ASP A 55 -1.88 15.06 -10.82
CA ASP A 55 -2.94 14.15 -10.40
C ASP A 55 -2.42 12.71 -10.25
N ASP A 56 -1.66 12.18 -11.21
CA ASP A 56 -1.06 10.84 -11.13
C ASP A 56 -0.13 10.66 -9.93
N VAL A 57 0.78 11.62 -9.72
CA VAL A 57 1.74 11.58 -8.62
C VAL A 57 1.04 11.80 -7.28
N GLY A 58 0.10 12.75 -7.21
CA GLY A 58 -0.67 13.03 -6.01
C GLY A 58 -1.54 11.83 -5.60
N PHE A 59 -2.28 11.27 -6.55
CA PHE A 59 -3.17 10.13 -6.32
C PHE A 59 -2.39 8.87 -5.95
N THR A 60 -1.29 8.58 -6.65
CA THR A 60 -0.41 7.45 -6.32
C THR A 60 0.27 7.63 -4.96
N ALA A 61 0.77 8.83 -4.65
CA ALA A 61 1.39 9.11 -3.36
C ALA A 61 0.39 9.00 -2.21
N LEU A 62 -0.84 9.47 -2.39
CA LEU A 62 -1.91 9.33 -1.41
C LEU A 62 -2.30 7.86 -1.22
N ALA A 63 -2.50 7.12 -2.30
CA ALA A 63 -2.81 5.69 -2.24
C ALA A 63 -1.70 4.90 -1.53
N LEU A 64 -0.44 5.15 -1.87
CA LEU A 64 0.71 4.51 -1.23
C LEU A 64 0.82 4.88 0.25
N THR A 65 0.68 6.17 0.58
CA THR A 65 0.72 6.64 1.98
C THR A 65 -0.39 6.02 2.80
N TYR A 66 -1.60 5.96 2.24
CA TYR A 66 -2.77 5.36 2.89
C TYR A 66 -2.59 3.86 3.09
N LEU A 67 -2.02 3.17 2.10
CA LEU A 67 -1.71 1.74 2.18
C LEU A 67 -0.67 1.43 3.27
N ILE A 68 0.41 2.21 3.34
CA ILE A 68 1.44 2.09 4.39
C ILE A 68 0.83 2.36 5.76
N TYR A 69 0.00 3.41 5.88
CA TYR A 69 -0.70 3.73 7.13
C TYR A 69 -1.62 2.59 7.58
N ALA A 70 -2.40 2.03 6.65
CA ALA A 70 -3.31 0.92 6.93
C ALA A 70 -2.55 -0.35 7.32
N SER A 71 -1.45 -0.69 6.64
CA SER A 71 -0.58 -1.81 6.99
C SER A 71 0.01 -1.65 8.40
N LYS A 72 0.54 -0.45 8.73
CA LYS A 72 1.05 -0.18 10.08
C LYS A 72 -0.05 -0.29 11.14
N LYS A 73 -1.23 0.23 10.87
CA LYS A 73 -2.39 0.12 11.77
C LYS A 73 -2.84 -1.33 11.94
N TYR A 74 -2.79 -2.11 10.87
CA TYR A 74 -3.12 -3.54 10.88
C TYR A 74 -2.15 -4.33 11.77
N LEU A 75 -0.86 -4.07 11.65
CA LEU A 75 0.17 -4.68 12.49
C LEU A 75 0.20 -4.15 13.92
N ALA A 76 -0.21 -2.90 14.16
CA ALA A 76 -0.25 -2.34 15.51
C ALA A 76 -1.19 -3.14 16.43
N LYS A 77 -2.16 -3.86 15.86
CA LYS A 77 -3.01 -4.77 16.63
C LYS A 77 -2.21 -5.95 17.18
N PRO A 78 -2.33 -6.26 18.49
CA PRO A 78 -1.53 -7.31 19.15
C PRO A 78 -1.77 -8.71 18.57
N GLU A 79 -2.95 -8.96 18.00
CA GLU A 79 -3.27 -10.20 17.28
C GLU A 79 -2.40 -10.42 16.04
N ASN A 80 -2.00 -9.35 15.35
CA ASN A 80 -1.26 -9.40 14.09
C ASN A 80 0.26 -9.21 14.25
N GLN A 81 0.72 -8.66 15.38
CA GLN A 81 2.16 -8.51 15.68
C GLN A 81 2.90 -9.85 15.67
N LYS A 82 2.20 -10.94 16.03
CA LYS A 82 2.75 -12.29 16.03
C LYS A 82 3.15 -12.75 14.61
N LEU A 83 2.49 -12.25 13.57
CA LEU A 83 2.79 -12.61 12.18
C LEU A 83 4.22 -12.20 11.78
N ILE A 84 4.66 -11.02 12.21
CA ILE A 84 6.02 -10.53 11.91
C ILE A 84 7.07 -11.28 12.74
N GLN A 85 6.76 -11.59 14.00
CA GLN A 85 7.70 -12.30 14.87
C GLN A 85 7.93 -13.74 14.42
N ILE A 86 6.89 -14.45 13.97
CA ILE A 86 7.02 -15.82 13.47
C ILE A 86 7.88 -15.85 12.21
N GLU A 87 7.68 -14.90 11.30
CA GLU A 87 8.40 -14.85 10.03
C GLU A 87 9.87 -14.41 10.21
N ASN A 88 10.14 -13.40 11.06
CA ASN A 88 11.52 -13.03 11.40
C ASN A 88 12.30 -14.18 12.06
N ASN A 89 11.62 -14.99 12.88
CA ASN A 89 12.24 -16.15 13.52
C ASN A 89 12.43 -17.34 12.56
N GLN A 90 11.74 -17.37 11.42
CA GLN A 90 11.98 -18.34 10.34
C GLN A 90 13.15 -17.94 9.44
N ASP A 91 13.45 -16.65 9.30
CA ASP A 91 14.59 -16.17 8.49
C ASP A 91 15.94 -16.28 9.23
N GLU A 92 15.92 -16.37 10.56
CA GLU A 92 17.13 -16.54 11.39
C GLU A 92 17.58 -18.02 11.54
N VAL A 93 16.89 -18.98 10.91
CA VAL A 93 17.19 -20.43 10.92
C VAL A 93 17.72 -20.88 9.58
#